data_AF-A0A1G7ZV10-F1
#
_entry.id   AF-A0A1G7ZV10-F1
#
_cell.length_a   1.000
_cell.length_b   1.000
_cell.length_c   1.000
_cell.angle_alpha   90.00
_cell.angle_beta   90.00
_cell.angle_gamma   90.00
#
_symmetry.space_group_name_H-M   'P 1'
#
loop_
_entity.id
_entity.type
_entity.pdbx_description
1 polymer ?
#
loop_
_entity_poly.entity_id
_entity_poly.type
_entity_poly.pdbx_seq_one_letter_code
_entity_poly.pdbx_strand_id
1 'polypeptide(L)'
;MSQTTTFADAASGARSTIETSTIRAISWRLIPFLVLAYFFSYLDRVNLGFAALTMNAELKFTPLIFSWGAGIFFIGYFIFEVPSNLALEKFGASRWIARIMVTWGIISALMALVSGVTSFYVLRFLLGVAEAGF
;
A
#
# COMPACT_ATOMS: atom_id res chain seq x y z
N MET A 1 -30.92 -12.13 43.01
CA MET A 1 -29.89 -12.72 42.12
C MET A 1 -30.21 -12.55 40.63
N SER A 2 -31.46 -12.28 40.20
CA SER A 2 -31.81 -12.13 38.77
C SER A 2 -31.57 -10.76 38.13
N GLN A 3 -31.25 -9.69 38.88
CA GLN A 3 -31.04 -8.36 38.28
C GLN A 3 -29.62 -8.18 37.74
N THR A 4 -28.63 -8.89 38.27
CA THR A 4 -27.22 -8.72 37.91
C THR A 4 -26.87 -9.25 36.51
N THR A 5 -27.63 -10.23 36.00
CA THR A 5 -27.45 -10.81 34.65
C THR A 5 -28.02 -9.90 33.55
N THR A 6 -29.14 -9.23 33.81
CA THR A 6 -29.79 -8.33 32.83
C THR A 6 -28.94 -7.10 32.48
N PHE A 7 -28.26 -6.51 33.47
CA PHE A 7 -27.37 -5.37 33.22
C PHE A 7 -26.09 -5.76 32.46
N ALA A 8 -25.58 -6.99 32.67
CA ALA A 8 -24.42 -7.50 31.95
C ALA A 8 -24.73 -7.80 30.47
N ASP A 9 -25.89 -8.37 30.17
CA ASP A 9 -26.34 -8.61 28.78
C ASP A 9 -26.66 -7.31 28.05
N ALA A 10 -27.29 -6.33 28.71
CA ALA A 10 -27.53 -5.02 28.11
C ALA A 10 -26.22 -4.27 27.80
N ALA A 11 -25.21 -4.37 28.68
CA ALA A 11 -23.90 -3.79 28.46
C ALA A 11 -23.11 -4.51 27.34
N SER A 12 -23.27 -5.83 27.18
CA SER A 12 -22.65 -6.60 26.09
C SER A 12 -23.29 -6.25 24.73
N GLY A 13 -24.63 -6.15 24.68
CA GLY A 13 -25.37 -5.74 23.49
C GLY A 13 -25.13 -4.29 23.08
N ALA A 14 -24.93 -3.39 24.05
CA ALA A 14 -24.54 -2.01 23.77
C ALA A 14 -23.11 -1.92 23.18
N ARG A 15 -22.15 -2.72 23.69
CA ARG A 15 -20.79 -2.80 23.11
C ARG A 15 -20.81 -3.32 21.68
N SER A 16 -21.55 -4.39 21.39
CA SER A 16 -21.61 -4.96 20.03
C SER A 16 -22.28 -4.01 19.02
N THR A 17 -23.26 -3.22 19.46
CA THR A 17 -23.91 -2.20 18.63
C THR A 17 -22.97 -1.02 18.31
N ILE A 18 -22.21 -0.54 19.30
CA ILE A 18 -21.20 0.52 19.10
C ILE A 18 -20.07 0.01 18.20
N GLU A 19 -19.61 -1.22 18.39
CA GLU A 19 -18.59 -1.84 17.54
C GLU A 19 -19.04 -1.96 16.08
N THR A 20 -20.25 -2.48 15.84
CA THR A 20 -20.79 -2.65 14.50
C THR A 20 -21.01 -1.31 13.78
N SER A 21 -21.51 -0.30 14.49
CA SER A 21 -21.70 1.05 13.92
C SER A 21 -20.36 1.76 13.65
N THR A 22 -19.36 1.55 14.51
CA THR A 22 -18.00 2.08 14.31
C THR A 22 -17.33 1.43 13.12
N ILE A 23 -17.38 0.09 12.99
CA ILE A 23 -16.86 -0.63 11.83
C ILE A 23 -17.56 -0.14 10.56
N ARG A 24 -18.89 -0.04 10.56
CA ARG A 24 -19.64 0.44 9.38
C ARG A 24 -19.23 1.85 8.96
N ALA A 25 -19.07 2.77 9.92
CA ALA A 25 -18.64 4.14 9.65
C ALA A 25 -17.21 4.20 9.09
N ILE A 26 -16.31 3.39 9.64
CA ILE A 26 -14.92 3.28 9.18
C ILE A 26 -14.87 2.65 7.78
N SER A 27 -15.57 1.54 7.57
CA SER A 27 -15.63 0.83 6.29
C SER A 27 -16.19 1.72 5.18
N TRP A 28 -17.24 2.49 5.42
CA TRP A 28 -17.78 3.41 4.42
C TRP A 28 -16.83 4.53 4.01
N ARG A 29 -15.83 4.85 4.84
CA ARG A 29 -14.81 5.86 4.53
C ARG A 29 -13.52 5.24 3.97
N LEU A 30 -13.13 4.05 4.43
CA LEU A 30 -11.94 3.35 3.98
C LEU A 30 -12.15 2.61 2.66
N ILE A 31 -13.27 1.90 2.48
CA ILE A 31 -13.49 1.05 1.30
C ILE A 31 -13.42 1.85 0.00
N PRO A 32 -14.10 3.01 -0.17
CA PRO A 32 -13.98 3.79 -1.40
C PRO A 32 -12.55 4.24 -1.67
N PHE A 33 -11.80 4.55 -0.62
CA PHE A 33 -10.40 4.95 -0.71
C PHE A 33 -9.51 3.77 -1.11
N LEU A 34 -9.75 2.58 -0.54
CA LEU A 34 -9.07 1.34 -0.89
C LEU A 34 -9.33 0.91 -2.32
N VAL A 35 -10.56 1.05 -2.81
CA VAL A 35 -10.91 0.74 -4.21
C VAL A 35 -10.15 1.67 -5.16
N LEU A 36 -10.15 2.97 -4.87
CA LEU A 36 -9.42 3.95 -5.67
C LEU A 36 -7.90 3.70 -5.60
N ALA A 37 -7.39 3.37 -4.43
CA ALA A 37 -5.98 3.00 -4.21
C ALA A 37 -5.59 1.76 -5.01
N TYR A 38 -6.43 0.73 -4.97
CA TYR A 38 -6.23 -0.51 -5.72
C TYR A 38 -6.19 -0.24 -7.23
N PHE A 39 -7.08 0.64 -7.72
CA PHE A 39 -7.05 1.09 -9.10
C PHE A 39 -5.73 1.77 -9.46
N PHE A 40 -5.23 2.68 -8.62
CA PHE A 40 -3.93 3.34 -8.85
C PHE A 40 -2.75 2.37 -8.75
N SER A 41 -2.77 1.42 -7.81
CA SER A 41 -1.75 0.37 -7.71
C SER A 41 -1.70 -0.47 -9.00
N TYR A 42 -2.86 -0.81 -9.56
CA TYR A 42 -2.92 -1.49 -10.84
C TYR A 42 -2.38 -0.62 -11.97
N LEU A 43 -2.73 0.67 -12.01
CA LEU A 43 -2.20 1.60 -13.00
C LEU A 43 -0.68 1.71 -12.93
N ASP A 44 -0.07 1.80 -11.76
CA ASP A 44 1.39 1.89 -11.61
C ASP A 44 2.11 0.65 -12.15
N ARG A 45 1.55 -0.54 -11.90
CA ARG A 45 2.07 -1.81 -12.45
C ARG A 45 2.10 -1.83 -13.97
N VAL A 46 1.07 -1.28 -14.61
CA VAL A 46 1.01 -1.21 -16.08
C VAL A 46 1.78 -0.01 -16.63
N ASN A 47 1.82 1.11 -15.89
CA ASN A 47 2.51 2.34 -16.25
C ASN A 47 3.98 2.08 -16.58
N LEU A 48 4.63 1.23 -15.79
CA LEU A 48 6.00 0.82 -16.07
C LEU A 48 6.14 0.12 -17.44
N GLY A 49 5.21 -0.77 -17.77
CA GLY A 49 5.21 -1.49 -19.05
C GLY A 49 5.07 -0.54 -20.23
N PHE A 50 4.23 0.50 -20.10
CA PHE A 50 4.12 1.55 -21.10
C PHE A 50 5.37 2.41 -21.18
N ALA A 51 5.93 2.82 -20.04
CA ALA A 51 7.17 3.60 -19.99
C ALA A 51 8.33 2.84 -20.65
N ALA A 52 8.39 1.52 -20.50
CA ALA A 52 9.41 0.67 -21.11
C ALA A 52 9.49 0.78 -22.65
N LEU A 53 8.39 1.14 -23.32
CA LEU A 53 8.35 1.26 -24.79
C LEU A 53 9.22 2.41 -25.31
N THR A 54 9.34 3.50 -24.54
CA THR A 54 10.10 4.69 -24.93
C THR A 54 11.35 4.88 -24.08
N MET A 55 11.22 4.74 -22.75
CA MET A 55 12.30 4.93 -21.76
C MET A 55 13.50 4.03 -22.05
N ASN A 56 13.29 2.78 -22.48
CA ASN A 56 14.39 1.86 -22.72
C ASN A 56 15.27 2.33 -23.89
N ALA A 57 14.68 2.91 -24.93
CA ALA A 57 15.43 3.44 -26.07
C ALA A 57 16.16 4.74 -25.69
N GLU A 58 15.49 5.65 -24.96
CA GLU A 58 16.05 6.94 -24.55
C GLU A 58 17.20 6.79 -23.55
N LEU A 59 17.05 5.92 -22.56
CA LEU A 59 18.06 5.66 -21.52
C LEU A 59 19.04 4.54 -21.90
N LYS A 60 18.92 3.98 -23.12
CA LYS A 60 19.72 2.86 -23.63
C LYS A 60 19.72 1.65 -22.68
N PHE A 61 18.58 1.35 -22.07
CA PHE A 61 18.44 0.19 -21.19
C PHE A 61 18.46 -1.09 -22.01
N THR A 62 19.31 -2.02 -21.61
CA THR A 62 19.23 -3.39 -22.12
C THR A 62 18.03 -4.11 -21.48
N PRO A 63 17.51 -5.18 -22.12
CA PRO A 63 16.45 -6.00 -21.53
C PRO A 63 16.82 -6.55 -20.15
N LEU A 64 18.12 -6.81 -19.92
CA LEU A 64 18.65 -7.24 -18.64
C LEU A 64 18.55 -6.13 -17.60
N ILE A 65 18.90 -4.88 -17.96
CA ILE A 65 18.80 -3.74 -17.05
C ILE A 65 17.35 -3.51 -16.62
N PHE A 66 16.43 -3.49 -17.59
CA PHE A 66 15.01 -3.27 -17.33
C PHE A 66 14.42 -4.38 -16.43
N SER A 67 14.71 -5.64 -16.77
CA SER A 67 14.27 -6.80 -15.98
C SER A 67 14.86 -6.76 -14.57
N TRP A 68 16.10 -6.30 -14.40
CA TRP A 68 16.68 -6.21 -13.07
C TRP A 68 15.98 -5.18 -12.19
N GLY A 69 15.66 -4.01 -12.75
CA GLY A 69 14.90 -2.98 -12.04
C GLY A 69 13.48 -3.44 -11.70
N ALA A 70 12.85 -4.25 -12.57
CA ALA A 70 11.59 -4.91 -12.26
C ALA A 70 11.72 -5.94 -11.13
N GLY A 71 12.82 -6.70 -11.07
CA GLY A 71 13.08 -7.68 -10.01
C GLY A 71 13.39 -7.05 -8.65
N ILE A 72 14.16 -5.95 -8.62
CA ILE A 72 14.54 -5.25 -7.38
C ILE A 72 13.33 -4.76 -6.58
N PHE A 73 12.27 -4.37 -7.27
CA PHE A 73 10.99 -3.99 -6.64
C PHE A 73 10.48 -5.13 -5.73
N PHE A 74 10.48 -6.37 -6.21
CA PHE A 74 10.02 -7.53 -5.44
C PHE A 74 10.92 -7.83 -4.23
N ILE A 75 12.22 -7.57 -4.34
CA ILE A 75 13.15 -7.74 -3.22
C ILE A 75 12.82 -6.75 -2.09
N GLY A 76 12.62 -5.48 -2.44
CA GLY A 76 12.23 -4.45 -1.47
C GLY A 76 10.87 -4.76 -0.84
N TYR A 77 9.91 -5.16 -1.66
CA TYR A 77 8.58 -5.56 -1.21
C TYR A 77 8.66 -6.73 -0.21
N PHE A 78 9.30 -7.83 -0.58
CA PHE A 78 9.37 -9.05 0.24
C PHE A 78 10.04 -8.82 1.60
N ILE A 79 11.14 -8.06 1.66
CA ILE A 79 11.85 -7.79 2.91
C ILE A 79 11.00 -6.96 3.87
N PHE A 80 10.25 -5.99 3.35
CA PHE A 80 9.48 -5.03 4.15
C PHE A 80 8.02 -5.43 4.37
N GLU A 81 7.52 -6.46 3.67
CA GLU A 81 6.15 -6.95 3.80
C GLU A 81 5.87 -7.42 5.25
N VAL A 82 6.76 -8.24 5.82
CA VAL A 82 6.59 -8.76 7.19
C VAL A 82 6.69 -7.63 8.24
N PRO A 83 7.72 -6.77 8.24
CA PRO A 83 7.79 -5.62 9.15
C PRO A 83 6.60 -4.65 9.02
N SER A 84 6.12 -4.42 7.80
CA SER A 84 5.03 -3.46 7.56
C SER A 84 3.68 -4.01 8.06
N ASN A 85 3.43 -5.31 7.90
CA ASN A 85 2.21 -5.92 8.43
C ASN A 85 2.18 -5.92 9.97
N LEU A 86 3.33 -6.13 10.62
CA LEU A 86 3.48 -5.94 12.07
C LEU A 86 3.21 -4.49 12.52
N ALA A 87 3.63 -3.51 11.71
CA ALA A 87 3.34 -2.10 11.98
C ALA A 87 1.86 -1.77 11.78
N LEU A 88 1.20 -2.40 10.80
CA LEU A 88 -0.25 -2.27 10.55
C LEU A 88 -1.06 -2.69 11.78
N GLU A 89 -0.71 -3.83 12.40
CA GLU A 89 -1.36 -4.28 13.64
C GLU A 89 -1.14 -3.32 14.81
N LYS A 90 0.05 -2.70 14.90
CA LYS A 90 0.43 -1.83 16.03
C LYS A 90 -0.14 -0.41 15.94
N PHE A 91 -0.19 0.18 14.73
CA PHE A 91 -0.58 1.58 14.52
C PHE A 91 -2.02 1.76 14.05
N GLY A 92 -2.69 0.66 13.69
CA GLY A 92 -4.05 0.64 13.17
C GLY A 92 -4.11 0.84 11.66
N ALA A 93 -4.88 -0.03 10.99
CA ALA A 93 -4.95 -0.14 9.53
C ALA A 93 -5.26 1.19 8.82
N SER A 94 -6.16 2.01 9.35
CA SER A 94 -6.62 3.23 8.68
C SER A 94 -5.51 4.27 8.46
N ARG A 95 -4.66 4.49 9.47
CA ARG A 95 -3.57 5.49 9.38
C ARG A 95 -2.37 4.92 8.66
N TRP A 96 -2.11 3.63 8.81
CA TRP A 96 -0.97 2.96 8.17
C TRP A 96 -1.14 2.89 6.66
N ILE A 97 -2.31 2.45 6.19
CA ILE A 97 -2.64 2.38 4.76
C ILE A 97 -2.58 3.77 4.12
N ALA A 98 -3.14 4.80 4.78
CA ALA A 98 -3.06 6.16 4.26
C ALA A 98 -1.62 6.67 4.14
N ARG A 99 -0.73 6.31 5.08
CA ARG A 99 0.69 6.67 5.04
C ARG A 99 1.40 6.00 3.88
N ILE A 100 1.16 4.70 3.69
CA ILE A 100 1.69 3.91 2.58
C ILE A 100 1.29 4.53 1.25
N MET A 101 0.00 4.86 1.08
CA MET A 101 -0.49 5.48 -0.15
C MET A 101 0.20 6.81 -0.47
N VAL A 102 0.46 7.64 0.53
CA VAL A 102 1.16 8.93 0.32
C VAL A 102 2.62 8.69 -0.05
N THR A 103 3.34 7.83 0.68
CA THR A 103 4.76 7.54 0.39
C THR A 103 4.94 6.87 -0.96
N TRP A 104 4.08 5.90 -1.29
CA TRP A 104 4.06 5.20 -2.57
C TRP A 104 3.75 6.16 -3.72
N GLY A 105 2.71 7.00 -3.58
CA GLY A 105 2.32 7.98 -4.61
C GLY A 105 3.42 9.01 -4.90
N ILE A 106 4.14 9.48 -3.87
CA ILE A 106 5.29 10.38 -4.04
C ILE A 106 6.40 9.68 -4.84
N ILE A 107 6.75 8.44 -4.49
CA ILE A 107 7.81 7.71 -5.18
C ILE A 107 7.42 7.39 -6.63
N SER A 108 6.16 7.03 -6.88
CA SER A 108 5.63 6.84 -8.24
C SER A 108 5.73 8.14 -9.07
N ALA A 109 5.42 9.30 -8.49
CA ALA A 109 5.63 10.59 -9.18
C ALA A 109 7.11 10.86 -9.47
N LEU A 110 8.02 10.48 -8.56
CA LEU A 110 9.47 10.62 -8.76
C LEU A 110 10.01 9.72 -9.88
N MET A 111 9.33 8.63 -10.25
CA MET A 111 9.71 7.82 -11.41
C MET A 111 9.72 8.62 -12.72
N ALA A 112 8.93 9.70 -12.83
CA ALA A 112 8.96 10.58 -13.99
C ALA A 112 10.28 11.36 -14.14
N LEU A 113 11.08 11.45 -13.07
CA LEU A 113 12.37 12.16 -13.04
C LEU A 113 13.57 11.22 -13.20
N VAL A 114 13.35 9.96 -13.60
CA VAL A 114 14.42 9.00 -13.85
C VAL A 114 15.29 9.46 -15.03
N SER A 115 16.59 9.60 -14.79
CA SER A 115 17.56 10.04 -15.80
C SER A 115 18.65 9.00 -16.10
N GLY A 116 18.54 7.79 -15.55
CA GLY A 116 19.53 6.72 -15.77
C GLY A 116 19.25 5.42 -15.01
N VAL A 117 20.15 4.46 -15.17
CA VAL A 117 20.04 3.09 -14.60
C VAL A 117 20.00 3.11 -13.08
N THR A 118 20.90 3.86 -12.44
CA THR A 118 20.99 3.91 -10.98
C THR A 118 19.76 4.56 -10.36
N SER A 119 19.29 5.69 -10.89
CA SER A 119 18.07 6.35 -10.43
C SER A 119 16.85 5.44 -10.59
N PHE A 120 16.79 4.69 -11.69
CA PHE A 120 15.73 3.72 -11.93
C PHE A 120 15.74 2.60 -10.89
N TYR A 121 16.89 1.98 -10.60
CA TYR A 121 16.99 0.92 -9.60
C TYR A 121 16.66 1.40 -8.19
N VAL A 122 17.18 2.57 -7.80
CA VAL A 122 16.91 3.14 -6.48
C VAL A 122 15.42 3.45 -6.33
N LEU A 123 14.79 4.11 -7.30
CA LEU A 123 13.37 4.43 -7.22
C LEU A 123 12.51 3.17 -7.22
N ARG A 124 12.87 2.13 -7.97
CA ARG A 124 12.16 0.85 -7.95
C ARG A 124 12.29 0.09 -6.64
N PHE A 125 13.48 0.13 -6.03
CA PHE A 125 13.68 -0.44 -4.71
C PHE A 125 12.82 0.29 -3.68
N LEU A 126 12.90 1.63 -3.66
CA LEU A 126 12.12 2.47 -2.74
C LEU A 126 10.62 2.29 -2.94
N LEU A 127 10.17 2.15 -4.18
CA LEU A 127 8.76 1.89 -4.50
C LEU A 127 8.31 0.53 -3.93
N GLY A 128 9.12 -0.51 -4.06
CA GLY A 128 8.86 -1.82 -3.45
C GLY A 128 8.80 -1.76 -1.92
N VAL A 129 9.73 -1.03 -1.30
CA VAL A 129 9.73 -0.79 0.16
C VAL A 129 8.49 -0.02 0.60
N ALA A 130 8.03 0.94 -0.19
CA ALA A 130 6.86 1.76 0.13
C ALA A 130 5.53 1.05 -0.11
N GLU A 131 5.44 0.17 -1.12
CA GLU A 131 4.25 -0.67 -1.37
C GLU A 131 4.14 -1.83 -0.37
N ALA A 132 5.24 -2.21 0.29
CA ALA A 132 5.24 -3.26 1.29
C ALA A 132 4.28 -2.93 2.46
N GLY A 133 3.19 -3.69 2.55
CA GLY A 133 2.15 -3.58 3.59
C GLY A 133 0.89 -2.81 3.20
N PHE A 134 0.75 -2.46 1.93
CA PHE A 134 -0.57 -2.27 1.32
C PHE A 134 -1.17 -3.63 0.98
#